data_AF-A0AAV8D164-F1
#
_entry.id   AF-A0AAV8D164-F1
#
_cell.length_a   1.000
_cell.length_b   1.000
_cell.length_c   1.000
_cell.angle_alpha   90.00
_cell.angle_beta   90.00
_cell.angle_gamma   90.00
#
_symmetry.space_group_name_H-M   'P 1'
#
loop_
_entity.id
_entity.type
_entity.pdbx_description
1 polymer ?
#
loop_
_entity_poly.entity_id
_entity_poly.type
_entity_poly.pdbx_seq_one_letter_code
_entity_poly.pdbx_strand_id
1 'polypeptide(L)'
;MQSYQLTDKSDVYSFGVVLLELLTGKPVINFFATEEERSLSSHCLYAMKENKMHELLNAEFKSEVDDIEVLMEVARLAKECLNMKGEDRPTMKEVAEELSRIRKIKQHPWEQEYHQEEKEALLNETSHSIETEHTNYFSLEKKAQKSLSIGR
;
A
#
# COMPACT_ATOMS: atom_id res chain seq x y z
N MET A 1 -10.49 23.47 -11.11
CA MET A 1 -10.69 22.83 -12.44
C MET A 1 -10.10 21.44 -12.36
N GLN A 2 -10.87 20.39 -12.66
CA GLN A 2 -10.30 19.06 -12.89
C GLN A 2 -9.56 19.13 -14.24
N SER A 3 -8.23 19.08 -14.24
CA SER A 3 -7.48 18.80 -15.46
C SER A 3 -7.45 17.29 -15.64
N TYR A 4 -7.72 16.80 -16.86
CA TYR A 4 -7.57 15.38 -17.23
C TYR A 4 -6.08 15.00 -17.38
N GLN A 5 -5.23 15.57 -16.52
CA GLN A 5 -3.80 15.36 -16.52
C GLN A 5 -3.45 14.37 -15.43
N LEU A 6 -2.84 13.26 -15.84
CA LEU A 6 -2.20 12.35 -14.92
C LEU A 6 -1.00 13.06 -14.29
N THR A 7 -0.97 13.08 -12.96
CA THR A 7 0.08 13.67 -12.15
C THR A 7 0.34 12.77 -10.95
N ASP A 8 1.50 12.91 -10.31
CA ASP A 8 1.76 12.20 -9.05
C ASP A 8 0.67 12.47 -8.01
N LYS A 9 0.04 13.65 -8.06
CA LYS A 9 -1.08 14.03 -7.18
C LYS A 9 -2.39 13.34 -7.54
N SER A 10 -2.67 13.01 -8.80
CA SER A 10 -3.85 12.20 -9.16
C SER A 10 -3.69 10.75 -8.72
N ASP A 11 -2.46 10.24 -8.71
CA ASP A 11 -2.16 8.90 -8.18
C ASP A 11 -2.36 8.87 -6.66
N VAL A 12 -1.95 9.91 -5.94
CA VAL A 12 -2.25 10.07 -4.50
C VAL A 12 -3.75 10.07 -4.23
N TYR A 13 -4.54 10.79 -5.03
CA TYR A 13 -6.00 10.78 -4.87
C TYR A 13 -6.59 9.39 -5.07
N SER A 14 -6.19 8.71 -6.14
CA SER A 14 -6.67 7.37 -6.48
C SER A 14 -6.29 6.35 -5.41
N PHE A 15 -5.08 6.46 -4.86
CA PHE A 15 -4.64 5.66 -3.72
C PHE A 15 -5.48 5.94 -2.46
N GLY A 16 -5.83 7.20 -2.20
CA GLY A 16 -6.76 7.55 -1.12
C GLY A 16 -8.13 6.87 -1.25
N VAL A 17 -8.65 6.70 -2.47
CA VAL A 17 -9.87 5.91 -2.72
C VAL A 17 -9.66 4.44 -2.39
N VAL A 18 -8.52 3.85 -2.78
CA VAL A 18 -8.18 2.46 -2.46
C VAL A 18 -8.11 2.24 -0.94
N LEU A 19 -7.54 3.18 -0.18
CA LEU A 19 -7.53 3.09 1.29
C LEU A 19 -8.95 3.04 1.86
N LEU A 20 -9.88 3.84 1.33
CA LEU A 20 -11.29 3.80 1.76
C LEU A 20 -11.98 2.49 1.38
N GLU A 21 -11.71 1.96 0.18
CA GLU A 21 -12.23 0.67 -0.26
C GLU A 21 -11.78 -0.45 0.68
N LEU A 22 -10.49 -0.47 1.05
CA LEU A 22 -9.94 -1.44 2.00
C LEU A 22 -10.55 -1.31 3.40
N LEU A 23 -10.72 -0.09 3.91
CA LEU A 23 -11.28 0.14 5.26
C LEU A 23 -12.76 -0.26 5.36
N THR A 24 -13.51 -0.09 4.28
CA THR A 24 -14.97 -0.27 4.29
C THR A 24 -15.42 -1.61 3.69
N GLY A 25 -14.59 -2.23 2.84
CA GLY A 25 -14.95 -3.40 2.04
C GLY A 25 -16.04 -3.11 1.00
N LYS A 26 -16.34 -1.83 0.71
CA LYS A 26 -17.41 -1.40 -0.19
C LYS A 26 -16.86 -1.06 -1.58
N PRO A 27 -17.62 -1.31 -2.66
CA PRO A 27 -17.19 -0.95 -4.00
C PRO A 27 -17.04 0.57 -4.16
N VAL A 28 -16.04 1.01 -4.91
CA VAL A 28 -15.76 2.44 -5.17
C VAL A 28 -16.97 3.17 -5.77
N ILE A 29 -17.72 2.50 -6.64
CA ILE A 29 -18.97 3.02 -7.22
C ILE A 29 -20.11 2.08 -6.82
N ASN A 30 -21.08 2.62 -6.09
CA ASN A 30 -22.31 1.91 -5.76
C ASN A 30 -23.46 2.36 -6.67
N PHE A 31 -23.73 1.58 -7.71
CA PHE A 31 -24.77 1.89 -8.70
C PHE A 31 -26.20 1.83 -8.13
N PHE A 32 -26.40 1.20 -6.98
CA PHE A 32 -27.71 1.02 -6.36
C PHE A 32 -28.00 2.03 -5.24
N ALA A 33 -27.03 2.89 -4.89
CA ALA A 33 -27.19 3.91 -3.86
C ALA A 33 -27.76 5.22 -4.41
N THR A 34 -28.08 6.16 -3.51
CA THR A 34 -28.47 7.52 -3.92
C THR A 34 -27.29 8.25 -4.58
N GLU A 35 -27.54 9.34 -5.30
CA GLU A 35 -26.46 10.11 -5.96
C GLU A 35 -25.39 10.58 -4.97
N GLU A 36 -25.80 10.92 -3.74
CA GLU A 36 -24.93 11.37 -2.66
C GLU A 36 -24.01 10.24 -2.12
N GLU A 37 -24.45 8.99 -2.25
CA GLU A 37 -23.77 7.80 -1.74
C GLU A 37 -23.12 6.96 -2.84
N ARG A 38 -23.35 7.30 -4.12
CA ARG A 38 -22.84 6.55 -5.27
C ARG A 38 -21.32 6.50 -5.31
N SER A 39 -20.66 7.59 -4.91
CA SER A 39 -19.21 7.67 -4.81
C SER A 39 -18.78 7.32 -3.39
N LEU A 40 -17.98 6.26 -3.24
CA LEU A 40 -17.43 5.86 -1.95
C LEU A 40 -16.64 7.00 -1.28
N SER A 41 -15.83 7.73 -2.06
CA SER A 41 -15.02 8.83 -1.53
C SER A 41 -15.89 9.96 -0.99
N SER A 42 -16.94 10.36 -1.73
CA SER A 42 -17.88 11.40 -1.28
C SER A 42 -18.61 10.99 0.00
N HIS A 43 -19.10 9.75 0.04
CA HIS A 43 -19.84 9.22 1.19
C HIS A 43 -18.95 9.13 2.44
N CYS A 44 -17.73 8.60 2.31
CA CYS A 44 -16.78 8.53 3.43
C CYS A 44 -16.32 9.90 3.90
N LEU A 45 -16.01 10.84 2.99
CA LEU A 45 -15.64 12.21 3.36
C LEU A 45 -16.76 12.93 4.12
N TYR A 46 -18.01 12.72 3.71
CA TYR A 46 -19.17 13.22 4.44
C TYR A 46 -19.28 12.59 5.82
N ALA A 47 -19.19 11.27 5.95
CA ALA A 47 -19.22 10.58 7.23
C ALA A 47 -18.09 11.04 8.16
N MET A 48 -16.88 11.26 7.65
CA MET A 48 -15.76 11.82 8.43
C MET A 48 -16.06 13.23 8.95
N LYS A 49 -16.71 14.08 8.15
CA LYS A 49 -17.13 15.42 8.57
C LYS A 49 -18.15 15.36 9.70
N GLU A 50 -19.05 14.38 9.65
CA GLU A 50 -20.08 14.13 10.67
C GLU A 50 -19.57 13.29 11.85
N ASN A 51 -18.28 12.94 11.91
CA ASN A 51 -17.67 12.03 12.91
C ASN A 51 -18.27 10.60 12.93
N LYS A 52 -18.82 10.15 11.81
CA LYS A 52 -19.48 8.85 11.62
C LYS A 52 -18.67 7.83 10.81
N MET A 53 -17.39 8.09 10.54
CA MET A 53 -16.56 7.18 9.74
C MET A 53 -16.51 5.75 10.34
N HIS A 54 -16.50 5.64 11.67
CA HIS A 54 -16.51 4.37 12.39
C HIS A 54 -17.73 3.48 12.04
N GLU A 55 -18.86 4.08 11.65
CA GLU A 55 -20.06 3.34 11.24
C GLU A 55 -19.81 2.61 9.90
N LEU A 56 -19.00 3.21 9.02
CA LEU A 56 -18.72 2.70 7.67
C LEU A 56 -17.60 1.66 7.61
N LEU A 57 -16.78 1.53 8.65
CA LEU A 57 -15.73 0.51 8.72
C LEU A 57 -16.33 -0.89 8.58
N ASN A 58 -15.63 -1.77 7.86
CA ASN A 58 -16.05 -3.16 7.70
C ASN A 58 -16.25 -3.80 9.10
N ALA A 59 -17.37 -4.50 9.27
CA ALA A 59 -17.76 -5.09 10.55
C ALA A 59 -16.77 -6.15 11.05
N GLU A 60 -16.05 -6.80 10.14
CA GLU A 60 -14.99 -7.76 10.46
C GLU A 60 -13.89 -7.11 11.31
N PHE A 61 -13.52 -5.86 11.00
CA PHE A 61 -12.54 -5.09 11.77
C PHE A 61 -13.04 -4.62 13.15
N LYS A 62 -14.36 -4.57 13.37
CA LYS A 62 -14.94 -4.08 14.64
C LYS A 62 -14.87 -5.13 15.76
N SER A 63 -14.64 -6.40 15.41
CA SER A 63 -14.53 -7.49 16.38
C SER A 63 -13.15 -7.54 17.08
N GLU A 64 -12.14 -6.91 16.48
CA GLU A 64 -10.81 -6.71 17.07
C GLU A 64 -10.78 -5.31 17.73
N VAL A 65 -11.10 -5.27 19.02
CA VAL A 65 -11.33 -4.03 19.78
C VAL A 65 -10.08 -3.12 19.83
N ASP A 66 -8.89 -3.64 19.53
CA ASP A 66 -7.61 -2.91 19.54
C ASP A 66 -7.26 -2.22 18.20
N ASP A 67 -8.15 -2.27 17.20
CA ASP A 67 -7.83 -1.85 15.83
C ASP A 67 -8.47 -0.53 15.42
N ILE A 68 -9.53 -0.08 16.11
CA ILE A 68 -10.32 1.08 15.69
C ILE A 68 -9.47 2.35 15.59
N GLU A 69 -8.57 2.59 16.54
CA GLU A 69 -7.71 3.79 16.51
C GLU A 69 -6.79 3.81 15.27
N VAL A 70 -6.19 2.66 14.93
CA VAL A 70 -5.35 2.49 13.74
C VAL A 70 -6.16 2.70 12.46
N LEU A 71 -7.37 2.13 12.39
CA LEU A 71 -8.26 2.30 11.23
C LEU A 71 -8.66 3.77 11.06
N MET A 72 -8.91 4.47 12.16
CA MET A 72 -9.23 5.90 12.14
C MET A 72 -8.04 6.75 11.69
N GLU A 73 -6.80 6.38 12.03
CA GLU A 73 -5.59 7.04 11.51
C GLU A 73 -5.39 6.80 10.00
N VAL A 74 -5.65 5.59 9.50
CA VAL A 74 -5.64 5.33 8.05
C VAL A 74 -6.75 6.13 7.35
N ALA A 75 -7.93 6.23 7.97
CA ALA A 75 -9.05 7.02 7.45
C ALA A 75 -8.71 8.52 7.40
N ARG A 76 -7.99 9.04 8.41
CA ARG A 76 -7.44 10.40 8.45
C ARG A 76 -6.47 10.63 7.28
N LEU A 77 -5.54 9.71 7.04
CA LEU A 77 -4.60 9.80 5.91
C LEU A 77 -5.31 9.74 4.55
N ALA A 78 -6.31 8.88 4.40
CA ALA A 78 -7.12 8.81 3.18
C ALA A 78 -7.83 10.15 2.90
N LYS A 79 -8.35 10.82 3.93
CA LYS A 79 -8.96 12.16 3.82
C LYS A 79 -7.98 13.20 3.26
N GLU A 80 -6.71 13.16 3.69
CA GLU A 80 -5.66 14.07 3.18
C GLU A 80 -5.34 13.79 1.71
N CYS A 81 -5.24 12.50 1.34
CA CYS A 81 -5.03 12.08 -0.05
C CYS A 81 -6.16 12.55 -0.98
N LEU A 82 -7.39 12.60 -0.47
CA LEU A 82 -8.59 12.95 -1.21
C LEU A 82 -8.87 14.46 -1.27
N ASN A 83 -7.93 15.31 -0.86
CA ASN A 83 -8.12 16.76 -0.94
C ASN A 83 -8.41 17.21 -2.39
N MET A 84 -9.38 18.09 -2.56
CA MET A 84 -9.77 18.63 -3.87
C MET A 84 -8.66 19.47 -4.49
N LYS A 85 -7.85 20.15 -3.67
CA LYS A 85 -6.65 20.87 -4.12
C LYS A 85 -5.48 19.88 -4.13
N GLY A 86 -4.93 19.62 -5.32
CA GLY A 86 -3.81 18.68 -5.49
C GLY A 86 -2.55 19.09 -4.73
N GLU A 87 -2.32 20.38 -4.54
CA GLU A 87 -1.20 20.95 -3.77
C GLU A 87 -1.29 20.61 -2.28
N ASP A 88 -2.49 20.51 -1.74
CA ASP A 88 -2.74 20.20 -0.32
C ASP A 88 -2.68 18.68 -0.05
N ARG A 89 -2.62 17.84 -1.09
CA ARG A 89 -2.42 16.39 -0.91
C ARG A 89 -0.98 16.13 -0.48
N PRO A 90 -0.70 15.10 0.32
CA PRO A 90 0.66 14.64 0.54
C PRO A 90 1.32 14.15 -0.76
N THR A 91 2.63 13.96 -0.72
CA THR A 91 3.38 13.18 -1.71
C THR A 91 3.22 11.68 -1.41
N MET A 92 3.41 10.82 -2.42
CA MET A 92 3.31 9.38 -2.18
C MET A 92 4.36 8.85 -1.19
N LYS A 93 5.51 9.54 -1.10
CA LYS A 93 6.54 9.28 -0.09
C LYS A 93 6.00 9.54 1.33
N GLU A 94 5.39 10.71 1.56
CA GLU A 94 4.80 11.05 2.86
C GLU A 94 3.66 10.09 3.22
N VAL A 95 2.84 9.67 2.24
CA VAL A 95 1.81 8.64 2.43
C VAL A 95 2.43 7.32 2.91
N ALA A 96 3.50 6.86 2.29
CA ALA A 96 4.18 5.61 2.67
C ALA A 96 4.85 5.71 4.05
N GLU A 97 5.45 6.86 4.37
CA GLU A 97 6.04 7.13 5.68
C GLU A 97 4.97 7.14 6.78
N GLU A 98 3.83 7.76 6.52
CA GLU A 98 2.73 7.84 7.48
C GLU A 98 2.07 6.48 7.70
N LEU A 99 1.85 5.69 6.65
CA LEU A 99 1.38 4.30 6.79
C LEU A 99 2.39 3.45 7.59
N SER A 100 3.69 3.67 7.39
CA SER A 100 4.75 2.99 8.15
C SER A 100 4.72 3.38 9.63
N ARG A 101 4.43 4.65 9.94
CA ARG A 101 4.23 5.14 11.31
C ARG A 101 2.99 4.51 11.94
N ILE A 102 1.86 4.52 11.24
CA ILE A 102 0.58 3.95 11.69
C ILE A 102 0.75 2.46 12.01
N ARG A 103 1.43 1.70 11.15
CA ARG A 103 1.73 0.27 11.39
C ARG A 103 2.49 0.04 12.69
N LYS A 104 3.41 0.94 13.05
CA LYS A 104 4.22 0.82 14.28
C LYS A 104 3.44 1.11 15.56
N ILE A 105 2.26 1.74 15.48
CA ILE A 105 1.39 1.95 16.66
C ILE A 105 1.01 0.61 17.32
N LYS A 106 0.86 -0.45 16.51
CA LYS A 106 0.56 -1.82 16.97
C LYS A 106 1.80 -2.60 17.44
N GLN A 107 2.99 -2.21 16.99
CA GLN A 107 4.22 -2.96 17.29
C GLN A 107 4.72 -2.54 18.66
N HIS A 108 4.64 -3.44 19.63
CA HIS A 108 5.20 -3.21 20.95
C HIS A 108 6.71 -2.94 20.81
N PRO A 109 7.33 -2.04 21.61
CA PRO A 109 8.76 -1.70 21.54
C PRO A 109 9.74 -2.87 21.38
N TRP A 110 9.40 -4.07 21.88
CA TRP A 110 10.23 -5.27 21.84
C TRP A 110 10.23 -6.00 20.47
N GLU A 111 9.29 -5.71 19.58
CA GLU A 111 9.22 -6.32 18.23
C GLU A 111 10.11 -5.59 17.20
N GLN A 112 10.58 -4.38 17.51
CA GLN A 112 11.49 -3.63 16.64
C GLN A 112 12.90 -4.22 16.63
N GLU A 113 13.32 -4.89 17.71
CA GLU A 113 14.67 -5.43 17.88
C GLU A 113 14.91 -6.65 16.98
N TYR A 114 13.87 -7.48 16.75
CA TYR A 114 13.97 -8.66 15.88
C TYR A 114 13.98 -8.34 14.37
N HIS A 115 13.31 -7.27 13.93
CA HIS A 115 13.24 -6.93 12.50
C HIS A 115 14.43 -6.12 11.98
N GLN A 116 15.24 -5.52 12.87
CA GLN A 116 16.48 -4.86 12.47
C GLN A 116 17.55 -5.90 12.13
N GLU A 117 17.68 -6.99 12.91
CA GLU A 117 18.60 -8.09 12.65
C GLU A 117 18.30 -8.80 11.32
N GLU A 118 17.03 -9.05 10.99
CA GLU A 118 16.65 -9.71 9.72
C GLU A 118 16.92 -8.80 8.51
N LYS A 119 16.68 -7.50 8.63
CA LYS A 119 17.01 -6.53 7.56
C LYS A 119 18.51 -6.36 7.39
N GLU A 120 19.28 -6.33 8.48
CA GLU A 120 20.74 -6.27 8.44
C GLU A 120 21.33 -7.56 7.88
N ALA A 121 20.77 -8.74 8.21
CA ALA A 121 21.15 -10.01 7.60
C ALA A 121 20.91 -10.02 6.08
N LEU A 122 19.74 -9.54 5.62
CA LEU A 122 19.43 -9.45 4.18
C LEU A 122 20.31 -8.44 3.42
N LEU A 123 20.72 -7.35 4.06
CA LEU A 123 21.65 -6.36 3.49
C LEU A 123 23.12 -6.82 3.50
N ASN A 124 23.51 -7.71 4.44
CA ASN A 124 24.86 -8.27 4.49
C ASN A 124 25.08 -9.34 3.40
N GLU A 125 24.05 -10.12 3.08
CA GLU A 125 24.05 -11.11 1.98
C GLU A 125 24.30 -10.46 0.60
N THR A 126 23.90 -9.19 0.43
CA THR A 126 24.09 -8.45 -0.84
C THR A 126 25.49 -7.85 -0.98
N SER A 127 26.28 -7.80 0.11
CA SER A 127 27.62 -7.21 0.13
C SER A 127 28.76 -8.24 -0.05
N HIS A 128 28.44 -9.52 -0.27
CA HIS A 128 29.41 -10.60 -0.47
C HIS A 128 29.34 -11.30 -1.84
N SER A 129 28.79 -10.65 -2.87
CA SER A 129 28.81 -11.23 -4.23
C SER A 129 29.02 -10.21 -5.37
N ILE A 130 29.82 -9.17 -5.13
CA ILE A 130 30.54 -8.50 -6.24
C ILE A 130 32.02 -8.88 -6.18
N GLU A 131 32.30 -10.18 -6.26
CA GLU A 131 33.54 -10.68 -6.84
C GLU A 131 33.18 -11.81 -7.82
N THR A 132 33.06 -11.40 -9.08
CA THR A 132 33.29 -12.17 -10.30
C THR A 132 33.15 -13.70 -10.24
N GLU A 133 32.00 -14.24 -10.68
CA GLU A 133 31.98 -15.52 -11.40
C GLU A 133 31.02 -15.46 -12.60
N HIS A 134 31.56 -14.95 -13.71
CA HIS A 134 31.16 -15.41 -15.04
C HIS A 134 31.42 -16.92 -15.12
N THR A 135 30.44 -17.79 -14.84
CA THR A 135 30.36 -19.14 -15.44
C THR A 135 29.12 -19.91 -14.98
N ASN A 136 27.94 -19.52 -15.42
CA ASN A 136 26.81 -20.46 -15.51
C ASN A 136 26.09 -20.42 -16.86
N TYR A 137 26.22 -19.32 -17.60
CA TYR A 137 25.73 -19.22 -18.98
C TYR A 137 26.54 -20.11 -19.96
N PHE A 138 27.87 -20.15 -19.82
CA PHE A 138 28.75 -20.95 -20.70
C PHE A 138 28.59 -22.48 -20.52
N SER A 139 28.10 -22.92 -19.35
CA SER A 139 27.95 -24.34 -19.04
C SER A 139 26.68 -24.96 -19.65
N LEU A 140 25.65 -24.14 -19.87
CA LEU A 140 24.41 -24.56 -20.52
C LEU A 140 24.58 -24.72 -22.04
N GLU A 141 25.33 -23.82 -22.69
CA GLU A 141 25.64 -23.95 -24.13
C GLU A 141 26.48 -25.19 -24.44
N LYS A 142 27.46 -25.53 -23.59
CA LYS A 142 28.23 -26.78 -23.74
C LYS A 142 27.39 -28.04 -23.55
N LYS A 143 26.37 -28.01 -22.69
CA LYS A 143 25.43 -29.13 -22.51
C LYS A 143 24.50 -29.29 -23.73
N ALA A 144 24.07 -28.20 -24.35
CA ALA A 144 23.26 -28.23 -25.55
C ALA A 144 24.03 -28.72 -26.79
N GLN A 145 25.33 -28.40 -26.91
CA GLN A 145 26.16 -28.92 -28.01
C GLN A 145 26.58 -30.40 -27.83
N LYS A 146 26.68 -30.89 -26.59
CA LYS A 146 27.08 -32.28 -26.31
C LYS A 146 25.94 -33.29 -26.52
N SER A 147 24.67 -32.85 -26.50
CA SER A 147 23.52 -33.72 -26.80
C SER A 147 23.29 -33.95 -28.30
N LEU A 148 23.93 -33.16 -29.18
CA LEU A 148 23.81 -33.27 -30.64
C LEU A 148 24.86 -34.21 -31.28
N SER A 149 25.86 -34.70 -30.55
CA SER A 149 26.91 -35.60 -31.07
C SER A 149 26.83 -37.05 -30.60
N ILE A 150 25.78 -37.43 -29.86
CA ILE A 150 25.54 -38.81 -29.39
C ILE A 150 24.42 -39.52 -30.20
N GLY A 151 23.83 -38.84 -31.20
CA GLY A 151 22.72 -39.34 -32.01
C GLY A 151 23.04 -39.70 -33.47
N ARG A 152 24.23 -40.21 -33.79
CA ARG A 152 24.52 -40.86 -35.08
C ARG A 152 25.47 -42.04 -34.92
#